data_AF-A0A2M7M914-F1
#
_entry.id   AF-A0A2M7M914-F1
#
_cell.length_a   1.000
_cell.length_b   1.000
_cell.length_c   1.000
_cell.angle_alpha   90.00
_cell.angle_beta   90.00
_cell.angle_gamma   90.00
#
_symmetry.space_group_name_H-M   'P 1'
#
loop_
_entity.id
_entity.type
_entity.pdbx_description
1 polymer ?
#
loop_
_entity_poly.entity_id
_entity_poly.type
_entity_poly.pdbx_seq_one_letter_code
_entity_poly.pdbx_strand_id
1 'polypeptide(L)'
;MTKHMPDIACQPHQAPQGKLNWVGMSGIELPILIEQAHQKTLTLSSQAQAYVSLDDPLSKGIHMSRLYLLLDEMGSNAPLTPKRILTLLNTFIDSHQGLSQNAFVEFKFDYYERRQSLKTDNSGWKHYPCTLRGQLRNGQYDCEISISVPYSSTCPCSAALSRQLIQEAFQQQFSDQTLDFQQIIDWLGTPEGICATPHSQRSYAQIKLKVTADHALNLSNVINQIEDAVKTPVQSTVKRQDEQEFARLNATNLMFCEDAARRLQSKLESCSDYIDYWVRVNHLESLHPHNAVAIVTKNVPSGYSDEPNFMDAFEH
;
A
#
# COMPACT_ATOMS: atom_id res chain seq x y z
N MET A 1 -39.31 -25.39 -28.48
CA MET A 1 -39.97 -24.27 -27.78
C MET A 1 -39.04 -23.79 -26.68
N THR A 2 -38.21 -22.78 -26.96
CA THR A 2 -37.42 -22.09 -25.92
C THR A 2 -38.41 -21.36 -25.02
N LYS A 3 -38.59 -21.86 -23.81
CA LYS A 3 -39.45 -21.26 -22.79
C LYS A 3 -38.83 -19.90 -22.44
N HIS A 4 -39.48 -18.80 -22.80
CA HIS A 4 -39.01 -17.45 -22.51
C HIS A 4 -38.93 -17.30 -21.00
N MET A 5 -37.71 -17.24 -20.45
CA MET A 5 -37.52 -16.98 -19.03
C MET A 5 -37.88 -15.50 -18.76
N PRO A 6 -38.64 -15.20 -17.70
CA PRO A 6 -39.02 -13.83 -17.38
C PRO A 6 -37.81 -13.05 -16.86
N ASP A 7 -37.60 -11.86 -17.40
CA ASP A 7 -36.57 -10.94 -16.92
C ASP A 7 -37.11 -10.15 -15.71
N ILE A 8 -36.93 -10.71 -14.51
CA ILE A 8 -37.47 -10.14 -13.27
C ILE A 8 -36.82 -8.79 -12.91
N ALA A 9 -35.54 -8.59 -13.26
CA ALA A 9 -34.82 -7.36 -12.94
C ALA A 9 -35.43 -6.15 -13.66
N CYS A 10 -35.87 -6.35 -14.91
CA CYS A 10 -36.57 -5.35 -15.71
C CYS A 10 -38.09 -5.27 -15.45
N GLN A 11 -38.66 -6.09 -14.55
CA GLN A 11 -40.07 -5.95 -14.22
C GLN A 11 -40.28 -4.70 -13.36
N PRO A 12 -41.18 -3.79 -13.77
CA PRO A 12 -41.41 -2.58 -13.00
C PRO A 12 -42.01 -2.90 -11.64
N HIS A 13 -41.66 -2.11 -10.64
CA HIS A 13 -42.39 -2.04 -9.39
C HIS A 13 -43.80 -1.47 -9.61
N GLN A 14 -44.73 -1.89 -8.76
CA GLN A 14 -46.08 -1.34 -8.73
C GLN A 14 -46.13 0.11 -8.22
N ALA A 15 -45.09 0.56 -7.51
CA ALA A 15 -44.90 1.93 -7.04
C ALA A 15 -43.40 2.30 -7.04
N PRO A 16 -43.04 3.58 -7.28
CA PRO A 16 -41.64 4.03 -7.26
C PRO A 16 -40.95 3.71 -5.92
N GLN A 17 -39.73 3.19 -5.98
CA GLN A 17 -38.87 2.93 -4.82
C GLN A 17 -37.72 3.94 -4.72
N GLY A 18 -37.02 3.95 -3.59
CA GLY A 18 -35.83 4.77 -3.39
C GLY A 18 -34.67 4.33 -4.29
N LYS A 19 -33.87 5.31 -4.76
CA LYS A 19 -32.65 5.05 -5.52
C LYS A 19 -31.59 4.41 -4.64
N LEU A 20 -30.75 3.54 -5.22
CA LEU A 20 -29.60 2.96 -4.52
C LEU A 20 -28.32 3.62 -5.02
N ASN A 21 -27.48 4.09 -4.09
CA ASN A 21 -26.20 4.66 -4.46
C ASN A 21 -25.28 3.61 -5.11
N TRP A 22 -25.29 2.38 -4.59
CA TRP A 22 -24.54 1.25 -5.09
C TRP A 22 -25.33 -0.03 -4.93
N VAL A 23 -25.34 -0.85 -5.97
CA VAL A 23 -25.84 -2.22 -6.00
C VAL A 23 -24.92 -3.05 -6.89
N GLY A 24 -24.57 -4.26 -6.45
CA GLY A 24 -23.51 -5.03 -7.09
C GLY A 24 -23.10 -6.25 -6.29
N MET A 25 -21.85 -6.66 -6.45
CA MET A 25 -21.28 -7.88 -5.89
C MET A 25 -19.92 -7.58 -5.24
N SER A 26 -19.73 -8.09 -4.01
CA SER A 26 -18.47 -8.06 -3.27
C SER A 26 -17.86 -9.46 -3.16
N GLY A 27 -16.53 -9.54 -3.03
CA GLY A 27 -15.85 -10.81 -2.74
C GLY A 27 -15.73 -11.74 -3.94
N ILE A 28 -15.67 -11.20 -5.16
CA ILE A 28 -15.52 -11.98 -6.38
C ILE A 28 -14.07 -12.41 -6.50
N GLU A 29 -13.79 -13.70 -6.45
CA GLU A 29 -12.45 -14.23 -6.67
C GLU A 29 -12.21 -14.40 -8.17
N LEU A 30 -11.22 -13.69 -8.71
CA LEU A 30 -10.81 -13.86 -10.12
C LEU A 30 -9.32 -13.61 -10.33
N PRO A 31 -8.70 -14.28 -11.32
CA PRO A 31 -7.35 -13.98 -11.72
C PRO A 31 -7.29 -12.63 -12.43
N ILE A 32 -6.25 -11.85 -12.15
CA ILE A 32 -5.93 -10.62 -12.85
C ILE A 32 -4.53 -10.68 -13.42
N LEU A 33 -4.31 -9.92 -14.48
CA LEU A 33 -2.99 -9.73 -15.06
C LEU A 33 -2.41 -8.39 -14.57
N ILE A 34 -1.16 -8.38 -14.12
CA ILE A 34 -0.42 -7.16 -13.76
C ILE A 34 0.87 -7.10 -14.57
N GLU A 35 1.21 -5.92 -15.06
CA GLU A 35 2.50 -5.70 -15.72
C GLU A 35 3.59 -5.46 -14.66
N GLN A 36 4.62 -6.30 -14.72
CA GLN A 36 5.83 -6.19 -13.92
C GLN A 36 6.92 -5.43 -14.70
N ALA A 37 7.96 -4.97 -14.02
CA ALA A 37 9.18 -4.48 -14.65
C ALA A 37 9.69 -5.45 -15.74
N HIS A 38 10.29 -4.88 -16.80
CA HIS A 38 10.75 -5.60 -18.00
C HIS A 38 9.64 -6.27 -18.83
N GLN A 39 8.43 -5.69 -18.86
CA GLN A 39 7.31 -6.12 -19.72
C GLN A 39 6.88 -7.58 -19.48
N LYS A 40 7.11 -8.10 -18.28
CA LYS A 40 6.62 -9.42 -17.90
C LYS A 40 5.23 -9.29 -17.31
N THR A 41 4.28 -10.06 -17.81
CA THR A 41 2.94 -10.14 -17.20
C THR A 41 2.91 -11.21 -16.11
N LEU A 42 2.35 -10.87 -14.96
CA LEU A 42 2.05 -11.79 -13.87
C LEU A 42 0.55 -12.06 -13.80
N THR A 43 0.17 -13.31 -13.61
CA THR A 43 -1.19 -13.69 -13.24
C THR A 43 -1.27 -13.80 -11.72
N LEU A 44 -2.12 -13.00 -11.09
CA LEU A 44 -2.31 -12.94 -9.65
C LEU A 44 -3.75 -13.29 -9.29
N SER A 45 -3.94 -13.93 -8.14
CA SER A 45 -5.28 -14.01 -7.53
C SER A 45 -5.69 -12.65 -7.01
N SER A 46 -6.97 -12.30 -7.15
CA SER A 46 -7.53 -11.07 -6.61
C SER A 46 -8.91 -11.30 -6.01
N GLN A 47 -9.27 -10.47 -5.04
CA GLN A 47 -10.63 -10.30 -4.57
C GLN A 47 -11.17 -8.98 -5.13
N ALA A 48 -12.18 -9.08 -5.98
CA ALA A 48 -12.79 -7.94 -6.65
C ALA A 48 -14.17 -7.60 -6.07
N GLN A 49 -14.56 -6.34 -6.27
CA GLN A 49 -15.91 -5.87 -6.02
C GLN A 49 -16.35 -4.98 -7.19
N ALA A 50 -17.59 -5.12 -7.63
CA ALA A 50 -18.14 -4.30 -8.71
C ALA A 50 -19.57 -3.85 -8.39
N TYR A 51 -19.83 -2.58 -8.62
CA TYR A 51 -21.11 -1.94 -8.35
C TYR A 51 -21.48 -0.95 -9.43
N VAL A 52 -22.78 -0.73 -9.56
CA VAL A 52 -23.37 0.39 -10.30
C VAL A 52 -24.43 1.07 -9.42
N SER A 53 -24.82 2.30 -9.75
CA SER A 53 -26.01 2.91 -9.11
C SER A 53 -27.30 2.28 -9.63
N LEU A 54 -28.39 2.37 -8.84
CA LEU A 54 -29.74 2.11 -9.34
C LEU A 54 -30.54 3.40 -9.25
N ASP A 55 -30.60 4.10 -10.38
CA ASP A 55 -31.15 5.44 -10.50
C ASP A 55 -32.61 5.47 -10.95
N ASP A 56 -33.08 4.39 -11.60
CA ASP A 56 -34.48 4.21 -12.00
C ASP A 56 -35.33 3.73 -10.82
N PRO A 57 -36.26 4.56 -10.30
CA PRO A 57 -37.10 4.19 -9.16
C PRO A 57 -38.17 3.15 -9.51
N LEU A 58 -38.39 2.85 -10.79
CA LEU A 58 -39.36 1.85 -11.22
C LEU A 58 -38.74 0.46 -11.36
N SER A 59 -37.42 0.36 -11.49
CA SER A 59 -36.73 -0.91 -11.67
C SER A 59 -36.55 -1.66 -10.36
N LYS A 60 -36.72 -3.00 -10.41
CA LYS A 60 -36.56 -3.88 -9.25
C LYS A 60 -35.10 -4.15 -8.88
N GLY A 61 -34.21 -4.07 -9.86
CA GLY A 61 -32.79 -4.34 -9.65
C GLY A 61 -32.00 -4.25 -10.93
N ILE A 62 -30.72 -4.62 -10.83
CA ILE A 62 -29.78 -4.67 -11.94
C ILE A 62 -29.58 -6.10 -12.44
N HIS A 63 -28.99 -6.26 -13.62
CA HIS A 63 -28.57 -7.57 -14.11
C HIS A 63 -27.16 -7.89 -13.60
N MET A 64 -27.08 -8.42 -12.38
CA MET A 64 -25.81 -8.74 -11.69
C MET A 64 -24.82 -9.54 -12.56
N SER A 65 -25.30 -10.55 -13.29
CA SER A 65 -24.45 -11.40 -14.13
C SER A 65 -23.69 -10.63 -15.21
N ARG A 66 -24.21 -9.49 -15.69
CA ARG A 66 -23.51 -8.64 -16.67
C ARG A 66 -22.23 -8.07 -16.08
N LEU A 67 -22.25 -7.63 -14.82
CA LEU A 67 -21.04 -7.13 -14.14
C LEU A 67 -19.99 -8.22 -14.02
N TYR A 68 -20.38 -9.44 -13.63
CA TYR A 68 -19.45 -10.56 -13.47
C TYR A 68 -18.79 -10.94 -14.80
N LEU A 69 -19.57 -11.10 -15.87
CA LEU A 69 -19.05 -11.47 -17.18
C LEU A 69 -18.06 -10.43 -17.72
N LEU A 70 -18.36 -9.15 -17.54
CA LEU A 70 -17.48 -8.06 -17.94
C LEU A 70 -16.19 -7.99 -17.10
N LEU A 71 -16.27 -8.27 -15.79
CA LEU A 71 -15.09 -8.40 -14.93
C LEU A 71 -14.19 -9.56 -15.35
N ASP A 72 -14.77 -10.74 -15.57
CA ASP A 72 -14.06 -11.96 -15.95
C ASP A 72 -13.32 -11.78 -17.29
N GLU A 73 -14.02 -11.22 -18.28
CA GLU A 73 -13.44 -10.87 -19.57
C GLU A 73 -12.29 -9.87 -19.41
N MET A 74 -12.46 -8.82 -18.60
CA MET A 74 -11.41 -7.83 -18.39
C MET A 74 -10.19 -8.42 -17.65
N GLY A 75 -10.40 -9.19 -16.59
CA GLY A 75 -9.34 -9.74 -15.75
C GLY A 75 -8.40 -10.68 -16.51
N SER A 76 -8.95 -11.47 -17.42
CA SER A 76 -8.22 -12.53 -18.14
C SER A 76 -7.54 -12.06 -19.44
N ASN A 77 -8.00 -10.97 -20.05
CA ASN A 77 -7.58 -10.60 -21.42
C ASN A 77 -6.25 -9.83 -21.51
N ALA A 78 -5.96 -8.94 -20.57
CA ALA A 78 -4.75 -8.10 -20.59
C ALA A 78 -4.40 -7.57 -19.19
N PRO A 79 -3.20 -7.01 -18.98
CA PRO A 79 -2.81 -6.39 -17.72
C PRO A 79 -3.75 -5.25 -17.29
N LEU A 80 -4.04 -5.12 -16.00
CA LEU A 80 -4.80 -3.99 -15.46
C LEU A 80 -4.04 -2.69 -15.72
N THR A 81 -4.79 -1.66 -16.11
CA THR A 81 -4.30 -0.28 -16.16
C THR A 81 -5.45 0.66 -15.80
N PRO A 82 -5.19 1.87 -15.26
CA PRO A 82 -6.23 2.87 -15.02
C PRO A 82 -7.12 3.09 -16.27
N LYS A 83 -6.53 3.14 -17.47
CA LYS A 83 -7.28 3.25 -18.72
C LYS A 83 -8.29 2.14 -18.92
N ARG A 84 -7.89 0.88 -18.68
CA ARG A 84 -8.78 -0.28 -18.82
C ARG A 84 -9.86 -0.31 -17.74
N ILE A 85 -9.55 0.16 -16.54
CA ILE A 85 -10.53 0.35 -15.48
C ILE A 85 -11.58 1.37 -15.93
N LEU A 86 -11.18 2.51 -16.50
CA LEU A 86 -12.13 3.47 -17.07
C LEU A 86 -12.99 2.84 -18.18
N THR A 87 -12.40 2.07 -19.09
CA THR A 87 -13.17 1.34 -20.12
C THR A 87 -14.19 0.40 -19.48
N LEU A 88 -13.79 -0.41 -18.50
CA LEU A 88 -14.69 -1.33 -17.80
C LEU A 88 -15.87 -0.60 -17.14
N LEU A 89 -15.59 0.52 -16.46
CA LEU A 89 -16.63 1.32 -15.80
C LEU A 89 -17.64 1.89 -16.79
N ASN A 90 -17.19 2.37 -17.96
CA ASN A 90 -18.10 2.78 -19.03
C ASN A 90 -18.93 1.59 -19.54
N THR A 91 -18.32 0.43 -19.76
CA THR A 91 -19.04 -0.78 -20.19
C THR A 91 -20.06 -1.26 -19.14
N PHE A 92 -19.79 -1.10 -17.84
CA PHE A 92 -20.77 -1.36 -16.78
C PHE A 92 -22.00 -0.46 -16.93
N ILE A 93 -21.80 0.84 -17.14
CA ILE A 93 -22.89 1.80 -17.34
C ILE A 93 -23.65 1.46 -18.63
N ASP A 94 -22.94 1.21 -19.74
CA ASP A 94 -23.55 0.89 -21.04
C ASP A 94 -24.36 -0.40 -20.99
N SER A 95 -23.88 -1.42 -20.29
CA SER A 95 -24.61 -2.68 -20.10
C SER A 95 -25.82 -2.54 -19.15
N HIS A 96 -25.95 -1.43 -18.43
CA HIS A 96 -27.05 -1.08 -17.53
C HIS A 96 -27.75 0.22 -17.94
N GLN A 97 -27.79 0.50 -19.25
CA GLN A 97 -28.46 1.67 -19.81
C GLN A 97 -29.91 1.80 -19.29
N GLY A 98 -30.26 3.03 -18.88
CA GLY A 98 -31.55 3.35 -18.28
C GLY A 98 -31.65 3.06 -16.78
N LEU A 99 -30.74 2.27 -16.21
CA LEU A 99 -30.74 1.92 -14.79
C LEU A 99 -29.67 2.67 -13.99
N SER A 100 -28.49 2.88 -14.58
CA SER A 100 -27.29 3.30 -13.87
C SER A 100 -26.55 4.43 -14.57
N GLN A 101 -26.03 5.38 -13.80
CA GLN A 101 -25.15 6.46 -14.28
C GLN A 101 -23.78 6.48 -13.60
N ASN A 102 -23.60 5.67 -12.55
CA ASN A 102 -22.35 5.57 -11.80
C ASN A 102 -21.89 4.12 -11.77
N ALA A 103 -20.57 3.93 -11.77
CA ALA A 103 -19.94 2.61 -11.69
C ALA A 103 -18.74 2.65 -10.74
N PHE A 104 -18.45 1.51 -10.14
CA PHE A 104 -17.33 1.29 -9.23
C PHE A 104 -16.74 -0.10 -9.47
N VAL A 105 -15.41 -0.19 -9.41
CA VAL A 105 -14.70 -1.45 -9.32
C VAL A 105 -13.49 -1.33 -8.39
N GLU A 106 -13.21 -2.40 -7.66
CA GLU A 106 -12.01 -2.52 -6.83
C GLU A 106 -11.40 -3.91 -7.02
N PHE A 107 -10.08 -3.99 -7.09
CA PHE A 107 -9.30 -5.22 -7.06
C PHE A 107 -8.32 -5.15 -5.90
N LYS A 108 -8.46 -6.05 -4.93
CA LYS A 108 -7.46 -6.29 -3.87
C LYS A 108 -6.60 -7.49 -4.25
N PHE A 109 -5.28 -7.35 -4.19
CA PHE A 109 -4.35 -8.40 -4.59
C PHE A 109 -3.00 -8.26 -3.91
N ASP A 110 -2.26 -9.36 -3.87
CA ASP A 110 -0.92 -9.41 -3.33
C ASP A 110 0.12 -9.34 -4.44
N TYR A 111 0.92 -8.27 -4.44
CA TYR A 111 2.00 -8.10 -5.39
C TYR A 111 3.29 -8.68 -4.83
N TYR A 112 3.88 -9.63 -5.54
CA TYR A 112 5.14 -10.26 -5.17
C TYR A 112 6.26 -9.81 -6.10
N GLU A 113 7.35 -9.31 -5.53
CA GLU A 113 8.51 -8.88 -6.31
C GLU A 113 9.80 -9.49 -5.75
N ARG A 114 10.70 -9.88 -6.66
CA ARG A 114 12.01 -10.41 -6.31
C ARG A 114 12.96 -9.26 -6.00
N ARG A 115 13.52 -9.24 -4.80
CA ARG A 115 14.36 -8.15 -4.29
C ARG A 115 15.76 -8.68 -3.98
N GLN A 116 16.77 -7.90 -4.35
CA GLN A 116 18.18 -8.21 -4.07
C GLN A 116 18.48 -7.97 -2.58
N SER A 117 19.38 -8.78 -2.04
CA SER A 117 19.98 -8.54 -0.73
C SER A 117 20.89 -7.31 -0.76
N LEU A 118 21.23 -6.77 0.42
CA LEU A 118 21.98 -5.51 0.53
C LEU A 118 23.43 -5.60 0.06
N LYS A 119 24.09 -6.73 0.28
CA LYS A 119 25.53 -6.94 -0.03
C LYS A 119 25.78 -8.17 -0.87
N THR A 120 25.09 -9.27 -0.60
CA THR A 120 25.29 -10.52 -1.32
C THR A 120 24.49 -10.57 -2.62
N ASP A 121 24.89 -11.41 -3.57
CA ASP A 121 24.17 -11.64 -4.84
C ASP A 121 22.88 -12.49 -4.66
N ASN A 122 22.38 -12.61 -3.43
CA ASN A 122 21.15 -13.34 -3.14
C ASN A 122 19.93 -12.48 -3.48
N SER A 123 18.82 -13.16 -3.75
CA SER A 123 17.52 -12.50 -3.93
C SER A 123 16.40 -13.36 -3.39
N GLY A 124 15.36 -12.71 -2.88
CA GLY A 124 14.17 -13.38 -2.36
C GLY A 124 12.89 -12.64 -2.70
N TRP A 125 11.75 -13.26 -2.41
CA TRP A 125 10.44 -12.69 -2.67
C TRP A 125 10.01 -11.78 -1.52
N LYS A 126 9.52 -10.58 -1.86
CA LYS A 126 8.81 -9.68 -0.95
C LYS A 126 7.35 -9.55 -1.38
N HIS A 127 6.50 -9.37 -0.39
CA HIS A 127 5.05 -9.27 -0.51
C HIS A 127 4.61 -7.83 -0.22
N TYR A 128 3.73 -7.31 -1.05
CA TYR A 128 3.16 -5.96 -0.96
C TYR A 128 1.65 -6.02 -1.22
N PRO A 129 0.82 -5.88 -0.18
CA PRO A 129 -0.63 -5.75 -0.35
C PRO A 129 -0.96 -4.51 -1.20
N CYS A 130 -1.76 -4.70 -2.23
CA CYS A 130 -2.14 -3.67 -3.18
C CYS A 130 -3.65 -3.63 -3.42
N THR A 131 -4.15 -2.44 -3.75
CA THR A 131 -5.51 -2.27 -4.25
C THR A 131 -5.47 -1.38 -5.49
N LEU A 132 -6.24 -1.75 -6.52
CA LEU A 132 -6.55 -0.86 -7.65
C LEU A 132 -8.06 -0.60 -7.63
N ARG A 133 -8.43 0.66 -7.42
CA ARG A 133 -9.82 1.10 -7.34
C ARG A 133 -10.11 2.11 -8.44
N GLY A 134 -11.26 1.96 -9.09
CA GLY A 134 -11.78 2.91 -10.06
C GLY A 134 -13.24 3.25 -9.79
N GLN A 135 -13.58 4.52 -9.98
CA GLN A 135 -14.93 5.01 -9.81
C GLN A 135 -15.25 5.99 -10.93
N LEU A 136 -16.43 5.83 -11.53
CA LEU A 136 -16.99 6.78 -12.49
C LEU A 136 -18.29 7.30 -11.87
N ARG A 137 -18.29 8.57 -11.45
CA ARG A 137 -19.44 9.19 -10.79
C ARG A 137 -19.78 10.50 -11.46
N ASN A 138 -21.02 10.67 -11.91
CA ASN A 138 -21.47 11.85 -12.65
C ASN A 138 -20.53 12.22 -13.83
N GLY A 139 -19.99 11.21 -14.52
CA GLY A 139 -19.02 11.40 -15.60
C GLY A 139 -17.58 11.74 -15.18
N GLN A 140 -17.30 11.88 -13.88
CA GLN A 140 -15.95 12.09 -13.36
C GLN A 140 -15.30 10.76 -13.01
N TYR A 141 -14.11 10.53 -13.55
CA TYR A 141 -13.32 9.33 -13.29
C TYR A 141 -12.28 9.58 -12.21
N ASP A 142 -12.32 8.76 -11.16
CA ASP A 142 -11.32 8.69 -10.11
C ASP A 142 -10.66 7.31 -10.13
N CYS A 143 -9.33 7.28 -10.14
CA CYS A 143 -8.54 6.06 -10.01
C CYS A 143 -7.56 6.17 -8.85
N GLU A 144 -7.57 5.16 -7.99
CA GLU A 144 -6.73 5.08 -6.81
C GLU A 144 -5.91 3.78 -6.84
N ILE A 145 -4.61 3.91 -6.59
CA ILE A 145 -3.71 2.80 -6.30
C ILE A 145 -3.36 2.87 -4.82
N SER A 146 -3.59 1.78 -4.09
CA SER A 146 -3.14 1.63 -2.70
C SER A 146 -2.03 0.61 -2.60
N ILE A 147 -1.03 0.88 -1.77
CA ILE A 147 0.06 -0.05 -1.48
C ILE A 147 0.54 0.05 -0.03
N SER A 148 0.90 -1.09 0.56
CA SER A 148 1.54 -1.18 1.88
C SER A 148 2.96 -1.71 1.77
N VAL A 149 3.95 -0.93 2.21
CA VAL A 149 5.38 -1.27 2.11
C VAL A 149 5.98 -1.42 3.51
N PRO A 150 6.49 -2.63 3.87
CA PRO A 150 7.15 -2.85 5.14
C PRO A 150 8.59 -2.35 5.14
N TYR A 151 8.99 -1.71 6.25
CA TYR A 151 10.34 -1.24 6.51
C TYR A 151 10.70 -1.37 8.00
N SER A 152 11.96 -1.10 8.35
CA SER A 152 12.42 -1.06 9.74
C SER A 152 12.61 0.37 10.20
N SER A 153 12.08 0.71 11.38
CA SER A 153 12.33 2.02 12.01
C SER A 153 13.08 1.84 13.32
N THR A 154 13.96 2.79 13.62
CA THR A 154 14.73 2.84 14.87
C THR A 154 14.56 4.23 15.46
N CYS A 155 14.13 4.30 16.73
CA CYS A 155 13.78 5.56 17.37
C CYS A 155 15.03 6.42 17.65
N PRO A 156 15.08 7.68 17.18
CA PRO A 156 16.19 8.59 17.47
C PRO A 156 16.43 8.81 18.97
N CYS A 157 15.35 8.95 19.76
CA CYS A 157 15.44 9.10 21.22
C CYS A 157 16.10 7.89 21.88
N SER A 158 15.61 6.69 21.55
CA SER A 158 16.17 5.46 22.12
C SER A 158 17.64 5.29 21.74
N ALA A 159 18.00 5.56 20.48
CA ALA A 159 19.40 5.54 20.02
C ALA A 159 20.29 6.56 20.74
N ALA A 160 19.77 7.74 21.10
CA ALA A 160 20.51 8.72 21.89
C ALA A 160 20.74 8.25 23.33
N LEU A 161 19.69 7.71 23.97
CA LEU A 161 19.78 7.21 25.35
C LEU A 161 20.67 5.97 25.46
N SER A 162 20.60 5.03 24.51
CA SER A 162 21.53 3.88 24.50
C SER A 162 22.98 4.33 24.35
N ARG A 163 23.26 5.34 23.50
CA ARG A 163 24.61 5.92 23.39
C ARG A 163 25.07 6.56 24.69
N GLN A 164 24.19 7.26 25.40
CA GLN A 164 24.52 7.86 26.69
C GLN A 164 24.90 6.78 27.73
N LEU A 165 24.13 5.69 27.83
CA LEU A 165 24.44 4.59 28.75
C LEU A 165 25.80 3.93 28.42
N ILE A 166 26.12 3.77 27.13
CA ILE A 166 27.43 3.27 26.68
C ILE A 166 28.56 4.24 27.08
N GLN A 167 28.34 5.55 26.93
CA GLN A 167 29.31 6.57 27.36
C GLN A 167 29.53 6.58 28.87
N GLU A 168 28.47 6.40 29.66
CA GLU A 168 28.54 6.29 31.11
C GLU A 168 29.30 5.02 31.54
N ALA A 169 29.04 3.88 30.90
CA ALA A 169 29.77 2.64 31.15
C ALA A 169 31.27 2.78 30.82
N PHE A 170 31.59 3.46 29.71
CA PHE A 170 32.98 3.75 29.34
C PHE A 170 33.67 4.62 30.40
N GLN A 171 33.00 5.69 30.85
CA GLN A 171 33.54 6.57 31.90
C GLN A 171 33.79 5.82 33.20
N GLN A 172 32.86 4.97 33.63
CA GLN A 172 33.00 4.16 34.84
C GLN A 172 34.16 3.15 34.75
N GLN A 173 34.35 2.53 33.58
CA GLN A 173 35.39 1.53 33.38
C GLN A 173 36.80 2.12 33.31
N PHE A 174 36.96 3.29 32.68
CA PHE A 174 38.26 3.83 32.29
C PHE A 174 38.62 5.18 32.94
N SER A 175 37.82 5.69 33.88
CA SER A 175 38.15 6.92 34.62
C SER A 175 39.53 6.82 35.26
N ASP A 176 40.35 7.88 35.11
CA ASP A 176 41.68 8.00 35.73
C ASP A 176 42.70 6.92 35.33
N GLN A 177 42.47 6.22 34.21
CA GLN A 177 43.39 5.23 33.64
C GLN A 177 44.09 5.73 32.37
N THR A 178 45.29 5.20 32.10
CA THR A 178 45.93 5.38 30.79
C THR A 178 45.26 4.44 29.80
N LEU A 179 44.71 5.00 28.71
CA LEU A 179 43.95 4.24 27.72
C LEU A 179 44.88 3.46 26.78
N ASP A 180 44.70 2.13 26.74
CA ASP A 180 45.29 1.27 25.72
C ASP A 180 44.29 0.97 24.60
N PHE A 181 44.75 1.04 23.34
CA PHE A 181 43.88 0.85 22.18
C PHE A 181 43.28 -0.56 22.12
N GLN A 182 44.09 -1.59 22.40
CA GLN A 182 43.62 -2.98 22.32
C GLN A 182 42.63 -3.27 23.46
N GLN A 183 42.90 -2.75 24.65
CA GLN A 183 41.98 -2.85 25.78
C GLN A 183 40.60 -2.24 25.48
N ILE A 184 40.56 -1.09 24.77
CA ILE A 184 39.30 -0.46 24.36
C ILE A 184 38.56 -1.33 23.33
N ILE A 185 39.28 -1.85 22.32
CA ILE A 185 38.67 -2.73 21.31
C ILE A 185 38.09 -3.99 21.95
N ASP A 186 38.82 -4.60 22.87
CA ASP A 186 38.38 -5.80 23.59
C ASP A 186 37.15 -5.50 24.45
N TRP A 187 37.13 -4.34 25.14
CA TRP A 187 36.00 -3.90 25.95
C TRP A 187 34.74 -3.61 25.13
N LEU A 188 34.87 -2.95 23.96
CA LEU A 188 33.74 -2.72 23.05
C LEU A 188 33.10 -4.03 22.55
N GLY A 189 33.83 -5.14 22.61
CA GLY A 189 33.32 -6.47 22.29
C GLY A 189 32.54 -7.16 23.42
N THR A 190 32.50 -6.59 24.63
CA THR A 190 31.82 -7.19 25.79
C THR A 190 30.40 -6.64 25.97
N PRO A 191 29.53 -7.33 26.74
CA PRO A 191 28.22 -6.81 27.11
C PRO A 191 28.26 -5.47 27.86
N GLU A 192 29.33 -5.21 28.61
CA GLU A 192 29.53 -3.93 29.31
C GLU A 192 29.87 -2.81 28.32
N GLY A 193 30.64 -3.12 27.26
CA GLY A 193 30.97 -2.19 26.18
C GLY A 193 29.77 -1.74 25.35
N ILE A 194 28.77 -2.60 25.21
CA ILE A 194 27.49 -2.34 24.52
C ILE A 194 26.33 -2.65 25.48
N CYS A 195 26.30 -1.96 26.63
CA CYS A 195 25.36 -2.21 27.73
C CYS A 195 23.89 -1.82 27.43
N ALA A 196 23.63 -1.16 26.32
CA ALA A 196 22.30 -0.73 25.91
C ALA A 196 22.11 -0.87 24.40
N THR A 197 20.91 -1.26 23.99
CA THR A 197 20.52 -1.37 22.58
C THR A 197 19.25 -0.55 22.34
N PRO A 198 19.20 0.29 21.30
CA PRO A 198 18.00 1.03 21.00
C PRO A 198 16.90 0.12 20.46
N HIS A 199 15.65 0.46 20.75
CA HIS A 199 14.55 -0.28 20.17
C HIS A 199 14.39 0.03 18.68
N SER A 200 14.05 -1.02 17.94
CA SER A 200 13.71 -0.97 16.52
C SER A 200 12.53 -1.89 16.27
N GLN A 201 11.76 -1.60 15.21
CA GLN A 201 10.52 -2.31 14.94
C GLN A 201 10.20 -2.40 13.46
N ARG A 202 9.33 -3.37 13.12
CA ARG A 202 8.67 -3.40 11.82
C ARG A 202 7.67 -2.25 11.73
N SER A 203 7.68 -1.55 10.61
CA SER A 203 6.79 -0.42 10.32
C SER A 203 6.23 -0.55 8.92
N TYR A 204 5.13 0.14 8.66
CA TYR A 204 4.45 0.13 7.37
C TYR A 204 4.23 1.54 6.85
N ALA A 205 4.60 1.76 5.59
CA ALA A 205 4.19 2.91 4.81
C ALA A 205 2.98 2.50 3.97
N GLN A 206 1.80 3.00 4.34
CA GLN A 206 0.54 2.74 3.66
C GLN A 206 0.19 3.95 2.82
N ILE A 207 0.11 3.80 1.50
CA ILE A 207 -0.01 4.92 0.58
C ILE A 207 -1.18 4.70 -0.36
N LYS A 208 -1.98 5.75 -0.56
CA LYS A 208 -2.98 5.86 -1.63
C LYS A 208 -2.53 6.93 -2.61
N LEU A 209 -2.61 6.65 -3.91
CA LEU A 209 -2.20 7.52 -4.99
C LEU A 209 -3.37 7.72 -5.94
N LYS A 210 -3.84 8.96 -6.13
CA LYS A 210 -4.76 9.28 -7.23
C LYS A 210 -3.97 9.47 -8.52
N VAL A 211 -4.38 8.78 -9.57
CA VAL A 211 -3.67 8.77 -10.86
C VAL A 211 -4.61 9.06 -12.02
N THR A 212 -4.04 9.53 -13.13
CA THR A 212 -4.77 9.72 -14.39
C THR A 212 -5.05 8.38 -15.08
N ALA A 213 -5.98 8.38 -16.04
CA ALA A 213 -6.28 7.20 -16.84
C ALA A 213 -5.06 6.71 -17.65
N ASP A 214 -4.14 7.60 -18.05
CA ASP A 214 -2.97 7.22 -18.84
C ASP A 214 -1.74 6.84 -17.99
N HIS A 215 -1.89 6.76 -16.66
CA HIS A 215 -0.82 6.31 -15.77
C HIS A 215 -0.44 4.84 -16.05
N ALA A 216 0.87 4.54 -16.10
CA ALA A 216 1.40 3.24 -16.53
C ALA A 216 1.22 2.08 -15.54
N LEU A 217 0.79 2.34 -14.31
CA LEU A 217 0.62 1.35 -13.23
C LEU A 217 1.90 0.51 -12.94
N ASN A 218 3.06 1.14 -12.94
CA ASN A 218 4.30 0.46 -12.57
C ASN A 218 4.46 0.36 -11.04
N LEU A 219 3.92 -0.70 -10.44
CA LEU A 219 3.98 -0.93 -8.99
C LEU A 219 5.42 -1.03 -8.47
N SER A 220 6.34 -1.60 -9.24
CA SER A 220 7.76 -1.69 -8.87
C SER A 220 8.39 -0.31 -8.68
N ASN A 221 8.08 0.65 -9.56
CA ASN A 221 8.57 2.02 -9.43
C ASN A 221 8.01 2.67 -8.15
N VAL A 222 6.71 2.51 -7.87
CA VAL A 222 6.09 3.03 -6.65
C VAL A 222 6.77 2.44 -5.41
N ILE A 223 6.97 1.12 -5.35
CA ILE A 223 7.64 0.47 -4.23
C ILE A 223 9.07 1.00 -4.06
N ASN A 224 9.83 1.09 -5.15
CA ASN A 224 11.21 1.59 -5.11
C ASN A 224 11.26 3.03 -4.59
N GLN A 225 10.33 3.91 -5.01
CA GLN A 225 10.24 5.27 -4.48
C GLN A 225 10.00 5.31 -2.97
N ILE A 226 9.13 4.42 -2.47
CA ILE A 226 8.81 4.31 -1.04
C ILE A 226 10.01 3.77 -0.26
N GLU A 227 10.60 2.65 -0.71
CA GLU A 227 11.77 2.03 -0.10
C GLU A 227 12.99 2.99 -0.11
N ASP A 228 13.16 3.75 -1.18
CA ASP A 228 14.19 4.80 -1.29
C ASP A 228 13.95 5.97 -0.33
N ALA A 229 12.70 6.29 0.01
CA ALA A 229 12.39 7.36 0.95
C ALA A 229 12.66 6.93 2.40
N VAL A 230 12.28 5.70 2.76
CA VAL A 230 12.47 5.17 4.13
C VAL A 230 13.88 4.63 4.36
N LYS A 231 14.64 4.25 3.31
CA LYS A 231 16.05 3.82 3.36
C LYS A 231 16.35 2.51 4.12
N THR A 232 15.38 1.92 4.80
CA THR A 232 15.53 0.70 5.60
C THR A 232 14.49 -0.38 5.20
N PRO A 233 14.37 -0.73 3.90
CA PRO A 233 13.43 -1.76 3.48
C PRO A 233 13.73 -3.10 4.14
N VAL A 234 12.69 -3.84 4.54
CA VAL A 234 12.89 -5.21 5.07
C VAL A 234 13.54 -6.11 4.03
N GLN A 235 14.34 -7.07 4.48
CA GLN A 235 15.11 -7.98 3.61
C GLN A 235 14.46 -9.36 3.57
N SER A 236 14.49 -10.02 2.41
CA SER A 236 13.92 -11.37 2.22
C SER A 236 14.93 -12.48 2.50
N THR A 237 16.15 -12.33 1.98
CA THR A 237 17.24 -13.29 2.17
C THR A 237 18.42 -12.53 2.74
N VAL A 238 18.95 -12.98 3.88
CA VAL A 238 20.06 -12.31 4.55
C VAL A 238 21.15 -13.32 4.90
N LYS A 239 22.40 -12.93 4.64
CA LYS A 239 23.60 -13.52 5.22
C LYS A 239 24.19 -12.54 6.24
N ARG A 240 25.20 -12.98 7.00
CA ARG A 240 25.84 -12.16 8.05
C ARG A 240 26.27 -10.76 7.57
N GLN A 241 26.79 -10.66 6.35
CA GLN A 241 27.19 -9.38 5.76
C GLN A 241 25.99 -8.47 5.43
N ASP A 242 24.87 -9.05 5.00
CA ASP A 242 23.63 -8.31 4.76
C ASP A 242 23.02 -7.84 6.09
N GLU A 243 23.04 -8.67 7.14
CA GLU A 243 22.59 -8.30 8.49
C GLU A 243 23.43 -7.17 9.07
N GLN A 244 24.76 -7.22 8.91
CA GLN A 244 25.65 -6.14 9.32
C GLN A 244 25.33 -4.83 8.58
N GLU A 245 25.11 -4.89 7.26
CA GLU A 245 24.73 -3.71 6.50
C GLU A 245 23.35 -3.20 6.91
N PHE A 246 22.40 -4.08 7.19
CA PHE A 246 21.08 -3.70 7.67
C PHE A 246 21.14 -3.00 9.04
N ALA A 247 21.99 -3.50 9.95
CA ALA A 247 22.25 -2.85 11.24
C ALA A 247 22.85 -1.44 11.03
N ARG A 248 23.81 -1.30 10.11
CA ARG A 248 24.39 0.01 9.73
C ARG A 248 23.34 0.95 9.16
N LEU A 249 22.45 0.47 8.29
CA LEU A 249 21.36 1.27 7.72
C LEU A 249 20.40 1.77 8.80
N ASN A 250 19.99 0.90 9.74
CA ASN A 250 19.13 1.30 10.86
C ASN A 250 19.81 2.35 11.75
N ALA A 251 21.11 2.19 12.05
CA ALA A 251 21.86 3.14 12.86
C ALA A 251 22.04 4.51 12.18
N THR A 252 22.15 4.54 10.85
CA THR A 252 22.35 5.78 10.06
C THR A 252 21.05 6.44 9.62
N ASN A 253 19.92 5.73 9.68
CA ASN A 253 18.60 6.22 9.27
C ASN A 253 17.60 6.21 10.43
N LEU A 254 18.00 6.78 11.57
CA LEU A 254 17.08 7.00 12.69
C LEU A 254 15.91 7.90 12.25
N MET A 255 14.68 7.56 12.65
CA MET A 255 13.50 8.31 12.26
C MET A 255 12.36 8.15 13.26
N PHE A 256 11.67 9.25 13.57
CA PHE A 256 10.31 9.18 14.12
C PHE A 256 9.30 8.82 13.03
N CYS A 257 8.05 8.57 13.44
CA CYS A 257 6.95 8.31 12.52
C CYS A 257 6.71 9.53 11.60
N GLU A 258 6.85 10.74 12.15
CA GLU A 258 6.73 12.01 11.46
C GLU A 258 7.86 12.22 10.43
N ASP A 259 9.08 11.78 10.73
CA ASP A 259 10.20 11.90 9.79
C ASP A 259 10.00 10.99 8.59
N ALA A 260 9.54 9.76 8.81
CA ALA A 260 9.19 8.84 7.73
C ALA A 260 8.06 9.42 6.85
N ALA A 261 7.01 9.98 7.46
CA ALA A 261 5.91 10.61 6.73
C ALA A 261 6.41 11.80 5.89
N ARG A 262 7.27 12.67 6.43
CA ARG A 262 7.86 13.81 5.69
C ARG A 262 8.78 13.37 4.55
N ARG A 263 9.58 12.31 4.74
CA ARG A 263 10.42 11.76 3.67
C ARG A 263 9.58 11.24 2.52
N LEU A 264 8.51 10.52 2.83
CA LEU A 264 7.56 10.02 1.82
C LEU A 264 6.85 11.18 1.12
N GLN A 265 6.38 12.17 1.87
CA GLN A 265 5.78 13.39 1.33
C GLN A 265 6.71 14.07 0.32
N SER A 266 7.94 14.36 0.73
CA SER A 266 8.95 15.00 -0.11
C SER A 266 9.22 14.21 -1.40
N LYS A 267 9.26 12.88 -1.30
CA LYS A 267 9.42 12.00 -2.46
C LYS A 267 8.22 12.06 -3.40
N LEU A 268 6.99 11.99 -2.88
CA LEU A 268 5.76 11.99 -3.68
C LEU A 268 5.48 13.37 -4.32
N GLU A 269 5.80 14.47 -3.63
CA GLU A 269 5.70 15.82 -4.20
C GLU A 269 6.62 16.02 -5.42
N SER A 270 7.76 15.32 -5.46
CA SER A 270 8.66 15.37 -6.61
C SER A 270 8.15 14.60 -7.84
N CYS A 271 7.05 13.86 -7.71
CA CYS A 271 6.48 13.03 -8.76
C CYS A 271 5.24 13.69 -9.38
N SER A 272 5.33 14.11 -10.65
CA SER A 272 4.22 14.69 -11.40
C SER A 272 3.10 13.70 -11.75
N ASP A 273 3.37 12.40 -11.61
CA ASP A 273 2.47 11.32 -12.02
C ASP A 273 1.27 11.15 -11.06
N TYR A 274 1.34 11.73 -9.86
CA TYR A 274 0.31 11.61 -8.83
C TYR A 274 -0.48 12.91 -8.71
N ILE A 275 -1.78 12.82 -9.01
CA ILE A 275 -2.73 13.94 -8.87
C ILE A 275 -2.81 14.35 -7.40
N ASP A 276 -2.94 13.35 -6.52
CA ASP A 276 -3.08 13.47 -5.08
C ASP A 276 -2.51 12.23 -4.38
N TYR A 277 -2.15 12.35 -3.12
CA TYR A 277 -1.70 11.22 -2.30
C TYR A 277 -2.20 11.33 -0.86
N TRP A 278 -2.34 10.17 -0.25
CA TRP A 278 -2.55 10.01 1.19
C TRP A 278 -1.53 9.00 1.69
N VAL A 279 -0.77 9.37 2.72
CA VAL A 279 0.27 8.54 3.32
C VAL A 279 -0.07 8.38 4.79
N ARG A 280 -0.08 7.13 5.25
CA ARG A 280 -0.08 6.75 6.66
C ARG A 280 1.16 5.94 6.96
N VAL A 281 1.95 6.46 7.88
CA VAL A 281 3.06 5.72 8.47
C VAL A 281 2.58 5.11 9.77
N ASN A 282 2.89 3.82 9.95
CA ASN A 282 2.52 3.07 11.14
C ASN A 282 3.77 2.37 11.70
N HIS A 283 4.29 2.88 12.81
CA HIS A 283 5.36 2.23 13.55
C HIS A 283 4.76 1.26 14.57
N LEU A 284 5.00 -0.04 14.40
CA LEU A 284 4.54 -1.06 15.34
C LEU A 284 5.44 -1.09 16.56
N GLU A 285 5.20 -0.16 17.49
CA GLU A 285 6.09 0.10 18.63
C GLU A 285 6.38 -1.19 19.42
N SER A 286 7.66 -1.51 19.57
CA SER A 286 8.09 -2.73 20.26
C SER A 286 7.98 -2.65 21.79
N LEU A 287 7.87 -1.44 22.34
CA LEU A 287 7.82 -1.18 23.78
C LEU A 287 6.43 -0.76 24.29
N HIS A 288 5.47 -0.58 23.37
CA HIS A 288 4.11 -0.18 23.69
C HIS A 288 3.11 -1.23 23.18
N PRO A 289 1.92 -1.36 23.81
CA PRO A 289 0.86 -2.22 23.30
C PRO A 289 0.06 -1.57 22.15
N HIS A 290 0.51 -0.42 21.65
CA HIS A 290 -0.15 0.37 20.61
C HIS A 290 0.88 1.00 19.68
N ASN A 291 0.45 1.45 18.51
CA ASN A 291 1.33 1.92 17.46
C ASN A 291 1.44 3.46 17.42
N ALA A 292 2.57 3.96 16.94
CA ALA A 292 2.73 5.39 16.60
C ALA A 292 2.38 5.62 15.12
N VAL A 293 1.53 6.61 14.86
CA VAL A 293 0.96 6.86 13.52
C VAL A 293 1.14 8.32 13.11
N ALA A 294 1.54 8.55 11.87
CA ALA A 294 1.63 9.87 11.25
C ALA A 294 0.96 9.83 9.88
N ILE A 295 0.23 10.90 9.54
CA ILE A 295 -0.57 10.98 8.32
C ILE A 295 -0.29 12.28 7.61
N VAL A 296 -0.17 12.20 6.29
CA VAL A 296 0.04 13.36 5.44
C VAL A 296 -0.68 13.17 4.10
N THR A 297 -1.31 14.23 3.62
CA THR A 297 -1.94 14.30 2.31
C THR A 297 -1.29 15.40 1.48
N LYS A 298 -1.53 15.40 0.16
CA LYS A 298 -1.07 16.49 -0.72
C LYS A 298 -1.78 17.82 -0.44
N ASN A 299 -2.91 17.79 0.26
CA ASN A 299 -3.72 18.95 0.60
C ASN A 299 -4.22 19.74 -0.64
N VAL A 300 -4.62 19.01 -1.69
CA VAL A 300 -5.26 19.61 -2.88
C VAL A 300 -6.77 19.80 -2.66
N PRO A 301 -7.40 20.82 -3.27
CA PRO A 301 -8.86 21.00 -3.19
C PRO A 301 -9.60 19.74 -3.67
N SER A 302 -10.59 19.29 -2.89
CA SER A 302 -11.33 18.03 -3.15
C SER A 302 -10.44 16.77 -3.22
N GLY A 303 -9.27 16.82 -2.58
CA GLY A 303 -8.36 15.70 -2.43
C GLY A 303 -8.80 14.67 -1.39
N TYR A 304 -7.86 13.85 -0.95
CA TYR A 304 -8.06 12.92 0.16
C TYR A 304 -8.39 13.65 1.46
N SER A 305 -9.25 13.03 2.27
CA SER A 305 -9.45 13.44 3.65
C SER A 305 -8.18 13.16 4.45
N ASP A 306 -7.81 14.07 5.35
CA ASP A 306 -6.74 13.90 6.33
C ASP A 306 -7.18 13.08 7.56
N GLU A 307 -8.41 12.53 7.53
CA GLU A 307 -8.94 11.67 8.58
C GLU A 307 -8.04 10.46 8.85
N PRO A 308 -7.72 10.16 10.13
CA PRO A 308 -6.77 9.12 10.44
C PRO A 308 -7.15 7.70 10.00
N ASN A 309 -8.45 7.43 9.89
CA ASN A 309 -9.02 6.11 9.57
C ASN A 309 -9.55 6.03 8.13
N PHE A 310 -9.02 6.85 7.21
CA PHE A 310 -9.44 6.84 5.81
C PHE A 310 -9.08 5.55 5.03
N MET A 311 -8.27 4.68 5.64
CA MET A 311 -8.18 3.28 5.21
C MET A 311 -9.25 2.47 5.93
N ASP A 312 -10.17 1.87 5.16
CA ASP A 312 -10.82 0.63 5.59
C ASP A 312 -9.72 -0.31 6.08
N ALA A 313 -9.93 -0.92 7.25
CA ALA A 313 -8.92 -1.74 7.89
C ALA A 313 -8.28 -2.68 6.86
N PHE A 314 -6.99 -2.48 6.59
CA PHE A 314 -6.17 -3.62 6.22
C PHE A 314 -6.25 -4.51 7.47
N GLU A 315 -7.24 -5.41 7.49
CA GLU A 315 -7.26 -6.54 8.40
C GLU A 315 -6.00 -7.32 8.06
N HIS A 316 -4.95 -7.08 8.86
CA HIS A 316 -3.73 -7.86 8.84
C HIS A 316 -4.00 -9.25 9.38
#